data_AF-A0A1P8Q0Y6-F1
#
_entry.id   AF-A0A1P8Q0Y6-F1
#
_cell.length_a   1.000
_cell.length_b   1.000
_cell.length_c   1.000
_cell.angle_alpha   90.00
_cell.angle_beta   90.00
_cell.angle_gamma   90.00
#
_symmetry.space_group_name_H-M   'P 1'
#
loop_
_entity.id
_entity.type
_entity.pdbx_description
1 polymer ?
#
loop_
_entity_poly.entity_id
_entity_poly.type
_entity_poly.pdbx_seq_one_letter_code
_entity_poly.pdbx_strand_id
1 'polypeptide(L)'
;MDRVNVELFKIYGGIALLVLTCIILALIVNDLLRRRMIFACSTLLIDSHEISKVSMDEKTERYLMKHRNHKLYRINESIEKRDNVLKYQLCLEKRAFEFYLKKRNIWNYDVVAVKMDR
;
A
#
# COMPACT_ATOMS: atom_id res chain seq x y z
N MET A 1 -27.94 44.41 -14.27
CA MET A 1 -27.52 43.60 -13.11
C MET A 1 -26.93 42.25 -13.55
N ASP A 2 -26.68 42.05 -14.85
CA ASP A 2 -26.33 40.73 -15.43
C ASP A 2 -24.83 40.46 -15.51
N ARG A 3 -23.98 41.49 -15.57
CA ARG A 3 -22.52 41.31 -15.67
C ARG A 3 -21.90 40.68 -14.41
N VAL A 4 -22.44 41.01 -13.23
CA VAL A 4 -21.97 40.49 -11.95
C VAL A 4 -22.25 38.99 -11.81
N ASN A 5 -23.40 38.52 -12.29
CA ASN A 5 -23.75 37.09 -12.26
C ASN A 5 -22.86 36.24 -13.18
N VAL A 6 -22.47 36.75 -14.35
CA VAL A 6 -21.61 36.02 -15.30
C VAL A 6 -20.17 35.91 -14.78
N GLU A 7 -19.64 36.95 -14.14
CA GLU A 7 -18.31 36.93 -13.52
C GLU A 7 -18.26 35.99 -12.30
N LEU A 8 -19.29 36.02 -11.44
CA LEU A 8 -19.41 35.08 -10.32
C LEU A 8 -19.46 33.63 -10.81
N PHE A 9 -20.27 33.32 -11.84
CA PHE A 9 -20.36 31.95 -12.39
C PHE A 9 -19.02 31.43 -12.93
N LYS A 10 -18.21 32.30 -13.56
CA LYS A 10 -16.85 31.93 -14.03
C LYS A 10 -15.91 31.61 -12.87
N ILE A 11 -15.94 32.39 -11.79
CA ILE A 11 -15.08 32.19 -10.62
C ILE A 11 -15.50 30.91 -9.88
N TYR A 12 -16.80 30.73 -9.63
CA TYR A 12 -17.31 29.52 -8.97
C TYR A 12 -17.07 28.26 -9.80
N GLY A 13 -17.24 28.33 -11.14
CA GLY A 13 -16.93 27.22 -12.04
C GLY A 13 -15.44 26.85 -12.03
N GLY A 14 -14.55 27.85 -12.03
CA GLY A 14 -13.10 27.62 -11.96
C GLY A 14 -12.66 27.00 -10.63
N ILE A 15 -13.22 27.47 -9.50
CA ILE A 15 -12.95 26.91 -8.18
C ILE A 15 -13.45 25.46 -8.09
N ALA A 16 -14.66 25.18 -8.59
CA ALA A 16 -15.21 23.82 -8.59
C ALA A 16 -14.33 22.84 -9.38
N LEU A 17 -13.77 23.29 -10.52
CA LEU A 17 -12.89 22.48 -11.36
C LEU A 17 -11.53 22.22 -10.69
N LEU A 18 -11.00 23.20 -9.96
CA LEU A 18 -9.81 23.03 -9.12
C LEU A 18 -10.05 22.01 -7.99
N VAL A 19 -11.18 22.10 -7.30
CA VAL A 19 -11.54 21.16 -6.23
C VAL A 19 -11.64 19.73 -6.77
N LEU A 20 -12.33 19.54 -7.90
CA LEU A 20 -12.42 18.24 -8.58
C LEU A 20 -11.05 17.68 -8.94
N THR A 21 -10.17 18.54 -9.47
CA THR A 21 -8.81 18.14 -9.87
C THR A 21 -7.99 17.73 -8.64
N CYS A 22 -8.08 18.46 -7.53
CA CYS A 22 -7.44 18.10 -6.27
C CYS A 22 -7.93 16.75 -5.71
N ILE A 23 -9.24 16.47 -5.79
CA ILE A 23 -9.81 15.19 -5.38
C ILE A 23 -9.26 14.05 -6.24
N ILE A 24 -9.24 14.23 -7.56
CA ILE A 24 -8.69 13.23 -8.50
C ILE A 24 -7.20 12.98 -8.21
N LEU A 25 -6.41 14.03 -8.01
CA LEU A 25 -5.00 13.92 -7.62
C LEU A 25 -4.83 13.14 -6.31
N ALA A 26 -5.63 13.43 -5.29
CA ALA A 26 -5.57 12.71 -4.02
C ALA A 26 -5.89 11.22 -4.18
N LEU A 27 -6.88 10.88 -5.01
CA LEU A 27 -7.22 9.48 -5.33
C LEU A 27 -6.07 8.76 -6.05
N ILE A 28 -5.45 9.41 -7.04
CA ILE A 28 -4.30 8.87 -7.78
C ILE A 28 -3.13 8.62 -6.83
N VAL A 29 -2.80 9.59 -5.96
CA VAL A 29 -1.73 9.42 -4.97
C VAL A 29 -2.04 8.26 -4.03
N ASN A 30 -3.28 8.13 -3.56
CA ASN A 30 -3.67 7.03 -2.70
C ASN A 30 -3.52 5.66 -3.39
N ASP A 31 -3.91 5.55 -4.67
CA ASP A 31 -3.71 4.31 -5.45
C ASP A 31 -2.21 4.01 -5.67
N LEU A 32 -1.41 5.03 -5.94
CA LEU A 32 0.04 4.89 -6.08
C LEU A 32 0.71 4.42 -4.79
N LEU A 33 0.33 4.97 -3.63
CA LEU A 33 0.83 4.52 -2.32
C LEU A 33 0.49 3.05 -2.08
N ARG A 34 -0.73 2.64 -2.45
CA ARG A 34 -1.19 1.26 -2.35
C ARG A 34 -0.35 0.32 -3.23
N ARG A 35 -0.10 0.68 -4.49
CA ARG A 35 0.78 -0.11 -5.39
C ARG A 35 2.21 -0.21 -4.87
N ARG A 36 2.75 0.88 -4.31
CA ARG A 36 4.10 0.90 -3.72
C ARG A 36 4.24 -0.04 -2.53
N MET A 37 3.22 -0.17 -1.67
CA MET A 37 3.24 -1.15 -0.56
C MET A 37 3.34 -2.59 -1.07
N ILE A 38 2.52 -2.96 -2.07
CA ILE A 38 2.57 -4.29 -2.68
C ILE A 38 3.94 -4.55 -3.31
N PHE A 39 4.50 -3.54 -3.98
CA PHE A 39 5.83 -3.63 -4.56
C PHE A 39 6.90 -3.88 -3.50
N ALA A 40 6.88 -3.17 -2.36
CA ALA A 40 7.82 -3.40 -1.27
C ALA A 40 7.76 -4.84 -0.74
N CYS A 41 6.55 -5.39 -0.54
CA CYS A 41 6.40 -6.79 -0.15
C CYS A 41 6.91 -7.76 -1.24
N SER A 42 6.69 -7.45 -2.51
CA SER A 42 7.17 -8.29 -3.62
C SER A 42 8.69 -8.22 -3.79
N THR A 43 9.30 -7.06 -3.56
CA THR A 43 10.77 -6.90 -3.57
C THR A 43 11.39 -7.72 -2.45
N LEU A 44 10.77 -7.73 -1.26
CA LEU A 44 11.23 -8.56 -0.16
C LEU A 44 11.23 -10.06 -0.50
N LEU A 45 10.22 -10.54 -1.26
CA LEU A 45 10.21 -11.93 -1.70
C LEU A 45 11.35 -12.29 -2.66
N ILE A 46 11.88 -11.33 -3.40
CA ILE A 46 12.97 -11.59 -4.36
C ILE A 46 14.31 -11.77 -3.61
N ASP A 47 14.51 -11.05 -2.51
CA ASP A 47 15.75 -11.10 -1.74
C ASP A 47 15.67 -12.12 -0.59
N SER A 48 16.35 -13.25 -0.79
CA SER A 48 16.44 -14.31 0.23
C SER A 48 17.06 -13.86 1.55
N HIS A 49 17.94 -12.85 1.54
CA HIS A 49 18.57 -12.35 2.75
C HIS A 49 17.60 -11.52 3.58
N GLU A 50 16.75 -10.72 2.92
CA GLU A 50 15.72 -9.95 3.62
C GLU A 50 14.63 -10.86 4.20
N ILE A 51 14.23 -11.92 3.50
CA ILE A 51 13.25 -12.91 4.02
C ILE A 51 13.69 -13.46 5.37
N SER A 52 14.95 -13.90 5.48
CA SER A 52 15.49 -14.46 6.73
C SER A 52 15.48 -13.45 7.87
N LYS A 53 15.76 -12.18 7.56
CA LYS A 53 15.81 -11.09 8.54
C LYS A 53 14.43 -10.68 9.07
N VAL A 54 13.38 -10.75 8.25
CA VAL A 54 12.04 -10.27 8.61
C VAL A 54 11.08 -11.40 9.01
N SER A 55 11.41 -12.66 8.73
CA SER A 55 10.51 -13.78 9.06
C SER A 55 10.45 -13.98 10.57
N MET A 56 9.24 -13.99 11.13
CA MET A 56 9.05 -14.18 12.58
C MET A 56 9.28 -15.63 13.03
N ASP A 57 9.22 -16.59 12.11
CA ASP A 57 9.40 -18.00 12.38
C ASP A 57 10.02 -18.74 11.19
N GLU A 58 10.74 -19.82 11.48
CA GLU A 58 11.46 -20.62 10.48
C GLU A 58 10.51 -21.30 9.47
N LYS A 59 9.25 -21.53 9.85
CA LYS A 59 8.23 -22.10 8.97
C LYS A 59 7.80 -21.09 7.90
N THR A 60 7.59 -19.85 8.31
CA THR A 60 7.30 -18.70 7.44
C THR A 60 8.47 -18.46 6.50
N GLU A 61 9.70 -18.42 7.02
CA GLU A 61 10.92 -18.27 6.22
C GLU A 61 11.03 -19.36 5.15
N ARG A 62 10.96 -20.64 5.55
CA ARG A 62 11.05 -21.78 4.62
C ARG A 62 9.96 -21.73 3.56
N TYR A 63 8.73 -21.33 3.91
CA TYR A 63 7.65 -21.22 2.94
C TYR A 63 7.90 -20.09 1.93
N LEU A 64 8.30 -18.91 2.40
CA LEU A 64 8.59 -17.74 1.57
C LEU A 64 9.77 -18.02 0.63
N MET A 65 10.86 -18.63 1.14
CA MET A 65 12.00 -19.02 0.31
C MET A 65 11.61 -20.02 -0.78
N LYS A 66 10.78 -21.02 -0.46
CA LYS A 66 10.33 -22.04 -1.42
C LYS A 66 9.43 -21.45 -2.52
N HIS A 67 8.65 -20.41 -2.20
CA HIS A 67 7.67 -19.82 -3.12
C HIS A 67 8.03 -18.39 -3.55
N ARG A 68 9.31 -17.99 -3.42
CA ARG A 68 9.81 -16.63 -3.69
C ARG A 68 9.45 -16.05 -5.06
N ASN A 69 9.26 -16.91 -6.07
CA ASN A 69 8.93 -16.50 -7.43
C ASN A 69 7.42 -16.30 -7.67
N HIS A 70 6.58 -16.57 -6.67
CA HIS A 70 5.13 -16.45 -6.81
C HIS A 70 4.67 -15.01 -6.58
N LYS A 71 3.60 -14.62 -7.27
CA LYS A 71 3.00 -13.30 -7.08
C LYS A 71 2.25 -13.26 -5.75
N LEU A 72 2.39 -12.14 -5.04
CA LEU A 72 1.56 -11.81 -3.90
C LEU A 72 0.20 -11.33 -4.39
N TYR A 73 -0.85 -11.91 -3.84
CA TYR A 73 -2.23 -11.50 -4.07
C TYR A 73 -2.77 -10.87 -2.79
N ARG A 74 -3.60 -9.86 -2.93
CA ARG A 74 -4.22 -9.24 -1.76
C ARG A 74 -5.44 -10.06 -1.35
N ILE A 75 -5.52 -10.41 -0.06
CA ILE A 75 -6.70 -11.10 0.49
C ILE A 75 -7.70 -10.08 1.03
N ASN A 76 -7.22 -9.09 1.78
CA ASN A 76 -8.07 -8.13 2.46
C ASN A 76 -7.78 -6.69 2.07
N GLU A 77 -8.85 -5.92 1.91
CA GLU A 77 -8.75 -4.47 1.68
C GLU A 77 -8.43 -3.68 2.94
N SER A 78 -8.67 -4.25 4.11
CA SER A 78 -8.38 -3.63 5.41
C SER A 78 -6.87 -3.57 5.64
N ILE A 79 -6.38 -2.36 5.91
CA ILE A 79 -5.03 -2.11 6.40
C ILE A 79 -5.19 -1.71 7.86
N GLU A 80 -4.75 -2.56 8.77
CA GLU A 80 -4.76 -2.23 10.19
C GLU A 80 -3.51 -1.42 10.52
N LYS A 81 -3.68 -0.25 11.13
CA LYS A 81 -2.56 0.57 11.61
C LYS A 81 -2.50 0.51 13.13
N ARG A 82 -1.39 0.01 13.68
CA ARG A 82 -1.07 0.10 15.12
C ARG A 82 0.34 0.64 15.28
N ASP A 83 0.53 1.66 16.12
CA ASP A 83 1.84 2.16 16.56
C ASP A 83 2.86 2.39 15.41
N ASN A 84 2.41 3.07 14.35
CA ASN A 84 3.18 3.34 13.12
C ASN A 84 3.59 2.11 12.28
N VAL A 85 3.03 0.95 12.60
CA VAL A 85 3.13 -0.27 11.81
C VAL A 85 1.80 -0.53 11.11
N LEU A 86 1.86 -0.78 9.82
CA LEU A 86 0.75 -1.18 8.98
C LEU A 86 0.79 -2.69 8.83
N LYS A 87 -0.25 -3.36 9.32
CA LYS A 87 -0.48 -4.78 9.09
C LYS A 87 -1.23 -4.95 7.78
N TYR A 88 -0.65 -5.76 6.89
CA TYR A 88 -1.13 -5.99 5.55
C TYR A 88 -1.22 -7.49 5.27
N GLN A 89 -2.44 -7.97 5.02
CA GLN A 89 -2.68 -9.39 4.75
C GLN A 89 -2.57 -9.68 3.24
N LEU A 90 -1.59 -10.48 2.87
CA LEU A 90 -1.33 -10.90 1.50
C LEU A 90 -1.33 -12.43 1.42
N CYS A 91 -1.87 -12.98 0.34
CA CYS A 91 -1.75 -14.38 -0.03
C CYS A 91 -0.49 -14.58 -0.86
N LEU A 92 0.24 -15.64 -0.55
CA LEU A 92 1.19 -16.24 -1.47
C LEU A 92 0.65 -17.62 -1.85
N GLU A 93 0.29 -17.79 -3.13
CA GLU A 93 -0.46 -18.94 -3.65
C GLU A 93 -1.76 -19.26 -2.88
N LYS A 94 -1.67 -20.14 -1.87
CA LYS A 94 -2.79 -20.69 -1.10
C LYS A 94 -2.70 -20.38 0.39
N ARG A 95 -1.68 -19.63 0.83
CA ARG A 95 -1.49 -19.29 2.25
C ARG A 95 -1.50 -17.80 2.45
N ALA A 96 -2.23 -17.38 3.49
CA ALA A 96 -2.26 -16.02 3.95
C ALA A 96 -1.00 -15.72 4.80
N PHE A 97 -0.49 -14.50 4.63
CA PHE A 97 0.65 -13.95 5.34
C PHE A 97 0.29 -12.56 5.83
N GLU A 98 0.70 -12.28 7.05
CA GLU A 98 0.65 -10.97 7.66
C GLU A 98 2.01 -10.29 7.46
N PHE A 99 2.02 -9.25 6.64
CA PHE A 99 3.17 -8.37 6.45
C PHE A 99 3.02 -7.16 7.36
N TYR A 100 4.05 -6.88 8.13
CA TYR A 100 4.12 -5.73 9.03
C TYR A 100 5.05 -4.69 8.42
N LEU A 101 4.47 -3.61 7.88
CA LEU A 101 5.20 -2.53 7.22
C LEU A 101 5.34 -1.34 8.14
N LYS A 102 6.55 -0.78 8.24
CA LYS A 102 6.79 0.49 8.92
C LYS A 102 7.01 1.58 7.89
N LYS A 103 6.32 2.70 8.08
CA LYS A 103 6.45 3.86 7.19
C LYS A 103 7.82 4.50 7.40
N ARG A 104 8.67 4.49 6.36
CA ARG A 104 9.96 5.20 6.37
C ARG A 104 9.79 6.65 5.92
N ASN A 105 9.07 6.85 4.81
CA ASN A 105 8.73 8.16 4.24
C ASN A 105 7.29 8.16 3.70
N ILE A 106 6.81 9.31 3.20
CA ILE A 106 5.47 9.40 2.55
C ILE A 106 5.30 8.36 1.44
N TRP A 107 6.37 7.99 0.75
CA TRP A 107 6.35 7.15 -0.44
C TRP A 107 6.95 5.74 -0.26
N ASN A 108 7.68 5.50 0.85
CA ASN A 108 8.43 4.27 1.05
C ASN A 108 8.03 3.58 2.37
N TYR A 109 7.89 2.26 2.27
CA TYR A 109 7.55 1.38 3.37
C TYR A 109 8.61 0.28 3.46
N ASP A 110 9.10 0.05 4.67
CA ASP A 110 10.02 -1.04 4.96
C ASP A 110 9.22 -2.17 5.61
N VAL A 111 9.44 -3.41 5.16
CA VAL A 111 8.84 -4.58 5.82
C VAL A 111 9.68 -4.91 7.04
N VAL A 112 9.06 -4.90 8.21
CA VAL A 112 9.75 -5.13 9.49
C VAL A 112 9.56 -6.57 9.95
N ALA A 113 8.40 -7.15 9.68
CA ALA A 113 8.12 -8.53 10.02
C ALA A 113 7.17 -9.18 9.02
N VAL A 114 7.29 -10.49 8.85
CA VAL A 114 6.35 -11.33 8.10
C VAL A 114 6.01 -12.55 8.93
N LYS A 115 4.72 -12.87 8.99
CA LYS A 115 4.21 -14.03 9.72
C LYS A 115 3.20 -14.77 8.85
N MET A 116 3.31 -16.08 8.75
CA MET A 116 2.28 -16.89 8.12
C MET A 116 1.04 -16.93 9.01
N ASP A 117 -0.13 -16.62 8.43
CA ASP A 117 -1.40 -16.76 9.13
C ASP A 117 -1.71 -18.25 9.31
N ARG A 118 -2.22 -18.61 10.49
CA ARG A 118 -2.25 -20.01 10.97
C ARG A 118 -3.21 -20.90 10.20
#